data_AF-K1Y1Q3-F1
#
_entry.id   AF-K1Y1Q3-F1
#
_cell.length_a   1.000
_cell.length_b   1.000
_cell.length_c   1.000
_cell.angle_alpha   90.00
_cell.angle_beta   90.00
_cell.angle_gamma   90.00
#
_symmetry.space_group_name_H-M   'P 1'
#
loop_
_entity.id
_entity.type
_entity.pdbx_description
1 polymer ?
#
loop_
_entity_poly.entity_id
_entity_poly.type
_entity_poly.pdbx_seq_one_letter_code
_entity_poly.pdbx_strand_id
1 'polypeptide(L)'
;MRERIIFAFDPFVFPFTLGMVFIILYLTVGGSKIIASLSKEEKIKLLKHTFSISIFKTFWNIIADCLLHIKIFNRNFMLGYMHASIAFGWFMLIFIGHLEVMMYTPQRNGVLYYPVFFRYFVMKTHETLRGDFLFFMMDLFLLIVLSGVSIAIYKRFKSSAVGMRQTAKLKTGDKIALYSLWLIFPLRLFAESFTAGISGGSFMTITINRVFNTFTSNENLIQPVWWAYSIVLGAFLFALPFSRYMHIPTEIFLIWLRNAGIMSTSAREGYSEVEIYSCSSCGICIDVCPMTANKENSKFTSVYFLRFLRRRKQESISPADKCLMCGKCVEVCPVEIESCRLKLLKREEQITQNGQRMSFLKDIHESTTCADVLYYAGCMTHLTPVIYDSLLKILEKSGTSYSFMDKEATVCCGRPLMLSGDNLAAKEMIKKNEKIILASGAKTLLLSCPICYKVFKENYDLPAMEIVHYTEFIGKLIKEKKIILKKQSNSFVFHDPCDLGRGSGIYEQPREILKEAGELLSSQEEKGLSYCCGGSLGSISLGKEERNTITSVSLENLFKNNPDKLVTACPLCYKTFKNVNEKPTLDIAQVVAQQMQ
;
A
#
# COMPACT_ATOMS: atom_id res chain seq x y z
N MET A 1 -11.22 -46.81 -1.09
CA MET A 1 -12.05 -45.85 -1.84
C MET A 1 -12.24 -46.41 -3.25
N ARG A 2 -13.46 -46.42 -3.79
CA ARG A 2 -13.76 -46.86 -5.17
C ARG A 2 -14.68 -45.85 -5.84
N GLU A 3 -14.55 -45.65 -7.16
CA GLU A 3 -15.46 -44.79 -7.93
C GLU A 3 -16.91 -45.31 -7.81
N ARG A 4 -17.83 -44.44 -7.38
CA ARG A 4 -19.27 -44.65 -7.35
C ARG A 4 -19.88 -44.48 -8.73
N ILE A 5 -19.37 -43.54 -9.53
CA ILE A 5 -19.87 -43.21 -10.87
C ILE A 5 -18.73 -43.44 -11.88
N ILE A 6 -18.91 -44.44 -12.75
CA ILE A 6 -17.89 -44.93 -13.69
C ILE A 6 -17.44 -43.86 -14.69
N PHE A 7 -18.35 -42.97 -15.10
CA PHE A 7 -18.05 -41.89 -16.03
C PHE A 7 -17.38 -40.68 -15.38
N ALA A 8 -17.20 -40.68 -14.05
CA ALA A 8 -16.60 -39.58 -13.27
C ALA A 8 -17.20 -38.19 -13.59
N PHE A 9 -18.46 -38.17 -14.04
CA PHE A 9 -19.17 -37.00 -14.50
C PHE A 9 -20.63 -37.05 -14.07
N ASP A 10 -21.15 -35.91 -13.64
CA ASP A 10 -22.57 -35.68 -13.39
C ASP A 10 -22.92 -34.24 -13.82
N PRO A 11 -24.10 -33.99 -14.41
CA PRO A 11 -24.51 -32.65 -14.83
C PRO A 11 -24.38 -31.55 -13.76
N PHE A 12 -24.44 -31.85 -12.47
CA PHE A 12 -24.29 -30.81 -11.45
C PHE A 12 -22.92 -30.12 -11.48
N VAL A 13 -21.87 -30.70 -12.08
CA VAL A 13 -20.53 -30.07 -12.15
C VAL A 13 -20.43 -28.95 -13.20
N PHE A 14 -21.43 -28.81 -14.09
CA PHE A 14 -21.42 -27.84 -15.18
C PHE A 14 -21.24 -26.38 -14.70
N PRO A 15 -22.01 -25.87 -13.72
CA PRO A 15 -21.87 -24.48 -13.27
C PRO A 15 -20.46 -24.12 -12.80
N PHE A 16 -19.84 -24.98 -11.99
CA PHE A 16 -18.44 -24.82 -11.57
C PHE A 16 -17.48 -24.84 -12.77
N THR A 17 -17.61 -25.85 -13.65
CA THR A 17 -16.70 -26.04 -14.79
C THR A 17 -16.75 -24.84 -15.74
N LEU A 18 -17.94 -24.33 -16.04
CA LEU A 18 -18.12 -23.15 -16.86
C LEU A 18 -17.49 -21.91 -16.22
N GLY A 19 -17.69 -21.71 -14.92
CA GLY A 19 -17.05 -20.63 -14.17
C GLY A 19 -15.52 -20.72 -14.17
N MET A 20 -14.97 -21.94 -14.03
CA MET A 20 -13.52 -22.18 -14.07
C MET A 20 -12.92 -21.88 -15.45
N VAL A 21 -13.55 -22.36 -16.53
CA VAL A 21 -13.12 -22.07 -17.90
C VAL A 21 -13.16 -20.56 -18.15
N PHE A 22 -14.24 -19.89 -17.76
CA PHE A 22 -14.38 -18.44 -17.89
C PHE A 22 -13.24 -17.69 -17.19
N ILE A 23 -12.96 -18.00 -15.91
CA ILE A 23 -11.94 -17.26 -15.17
C ILE A 23 -10.52 -17.54 -15.69
N ILE A 24 -10.22 -18.78 -16.09
CA ILE A 24 -8.93 -19.13 -16.68
C ILE A 24 -8.72 -18.36 -18.00
N LEU A 25 -9.73 -18.34 -18.88
CA LEU A 25 -9.67 -17.56 -20.12
C LEU A 25 -9.53 -16.06 -19.84
N TYR A 26 -10.28 -15.54 -18.87
CA TYR A 26 -10.21 -14.12 -18.50
C TYR A 26 -8.81 -13.74 -17.99
N LEU A 27 -8.24 -14.53 -17.08
CA LEU A 27 -6.92 -14.27 -16.49
C LEU A 27 -5.79 -14.46 -17.51
N THR A 28 -5.87 -15.47 -18.38
CA THR A 28 -4.86 -15.70 -19.41
C THR A 28 -4.85 -14.58 -20.45
N VAL A 29 -6.02 -14.15 -20.94
CA VAL A 29 -6.13 -13.01 -21.86
C VAL A 29 -5.68 -11.71 -21.20
N GLY A 30 -6.12 -11.44 -19.97
CA GLY A 30 -5.73 -10.24 -19.22
C GLY A 30 -4.23 -10.19 -18.94
N GLY A 31 -3.66 -11.28 -18.42
CA GLY A 31 -2.22 -11.41 -18.15
C GLY A 31 -1.38 -11.26 -19.42
N SER A 32 -1.81 -11.88 -20.53
CA SER A 32 -1.12 -11.76 -21.81
C SER A 32 -1.12 -10.33 -22.34
N LYS A 33 -2.24 -9.60 -22.22
CA LYS A 33 -2.32 -8.17 -22.59
C LYS A 33 -1.36 -7.32 -21.77
N ILE A 34 -1.28 -7.57 -20.46
CA ILE A 34 -0.40 -6.82 -19.57
C ILE A 34 1.06 -7.10 -19.92
N ILE A 35 1.47 -8.36 -20.08
CA ILE A 35 2.83 -8.72 -20.50
C ILE A 35 3.15 -8.12 -21.88
N ALA A 36 2.20 -8.14 -22.81
CA ALA A 36 2.38 -7.55 -24.14
C ALA A 36 2.62 -6.03 -24.08
N SER A 37 1.94 -5.33 -23.17
CA SER A 37 2.08 -3.87 -22.97
C SER A 37 3.40 -3.42 -22.35
N LEU A 38 4.18 -4.33 -21.75
CA LEU A 38 5.49 -4.02 -21.19
C LEU A 38 6.49 -3.64 -22.29
N SER A 39 7.36 -2.68 -21.99
CA SER A 39 8.49 -2.31 -22.84
C SER A 39 9.48 -3.46 -23.00
N LYS A 40 10.37 -3.39 -24.01
CA LYS A 40 11.40 -4.40 -24.23
C LYS A 40 12.33 -4.56 -23.01
N GLU A 41 12.69 -3.45 -22.38
CA GLU A 41 13.55 -3.45 -21.19
C GLU A 41 12.87 -4.12 -19.99
N GLU A 42 11.58 -3.82 -19.76
CA GLU A 42 10.79 -4.45 -18.68
C GLU A 42 10.61 -5.95 -18.90
N LYS A 43 10.37 -6.38 -20.15
CA LYS A 43 10.30 -7.81 -20.50
C LYS A 43 11.62 -8.53 -20.20
N ILE A 44 12.76 -7.90 -20.50
CA ILE A 44 14.08 -8.45 -20.18
C ILE A 44 14.29 -8.54 -18.66
N LYS A 45 13.93 -7.49 -17.91
CA LYS A 45 14.02 -7.50 -16.43
C LYS A 45 13.16 -8.62 -15.84
N LEU A 46 11.94 -8.78 -16.32
CA LEU A 46 11.00 -9.82 -15.89
C LEU A 46 11.54 -11.22 -16.17
N LEU A 47 12.09 -11.45 -17.36
CA LEU A 47 12.67 -12.73 -17.73
C LEU A 47 13.90 -13.06 -16.87
N LYS A 48 14.83 -12.11 -16.72
CA LYS A 48 16.01 -12.27 -15.84
C LYS A 48 15.62 -12.56 -14.41
N HIS A 49 14.59 -11.89 -13.88
CA HIS A 49 14.10 -12.11 -12.53
C HIS A 49 13.46 -13.50 -12.37
N THR A 50 12.69 -13.95 -13.36
CA THR A 50 11.97 -15.24 -13.33
C THR A 50 12.92 -16.44 -13.32
N PHE A 51 14.05 -16.34 -14.03
CA PHE A 51 15.08 -17.37 -14.05
C PHE A 51 16.22 -17.15 -13.04
N SER A 52 16.08 -16.19 -12.13
CA SER A 52 17.05 -15.91 -11.06
C SER A 52 16.63 -16.58 -9.74
N ILE A 53 17.59 -16.78 -8.84
CA ILE A 53 17.35 -17.24 -7.45
C ILE A 53 16.37 -16.32 -6.70
N SER A 54 16.25 -15.05 -7.12
CA SER A 54 15.25 -14.10 -6.60
C SER A 54 13.80 -14.57 -6.76
N ILE A 55 13.51 -15.54 -7.65
CA ILE A 55 12.17 -16.11 -7.78
C ILE A 55 11.72 -16.84 -6.51
N PHE A 56 12.64 -17.43 -5.74
CA PHE A 56 12.31 -18.06 -4.46
C PHE A 56 11.84 -17.04 -3.43
N LYS A 57 12.48 -15.85 -3.40
CA LYS A 57 12.00 -14.72 -2.58
C LYS A 57 10.61 -14.28 -3.01
N THR A 58 10.33 -14.27 -4.31
CA THR A 58 9.00 -13.94 -4.85
C THR A 58 7.95 -14.97 -4.44
N PHE A 59 8.27 -16.26 -4.56
CA PHE A 59 7.41 -17.35 -4.11
C PHE A 59 7.10 -17.25 -2.61
N TRP A 60 8.12 -17.01 -1.78
CA TRP A 60 7.93 -16.80 -0.35
C TRP A 60 7.05 -15.59 -0.04
N ASN A 61 7.27 -14.47 -0.73
CA ASN A 61 6.43 -13.27 -0.58
C ASN A 61 4.97 -13.55 -0.96
N ILE A 62 4.72 -14.33 -2.01
CA ILE A 62 3.35 -14.75 -2.40
C ILE A 62 2.70 -15.56 -1.27
N ILE A 63 3.42 -16.53 -0.68
CA ILE A 63 2.90 -17.30 0.45
C ILE A 63 2.64 -16.39 1.66
N ALA A 64 3.62 -15.58 2.04
CA ALA A 64 3.53 -14.71 3.21
C ALA A 64 2.41 -13.68 3.09
N ASP A 65 2.24 -13.07 1.92
CA ASP A 65 1.32 -11.93 1.73
C ASP A 65 -0.08 -12.38 1.27
N CYS A 66 -0.18 -13.34 0.34
CA CYS A 66 -1.47 -13.78 -0.22
C CYS A 66 -2.10 -14.94 0.56
N LEU A 67 -1.30 -15.87 1.08
CA LEU A 67 -1.82 -17.08 1.74
C LEU A 67 -1.92 -16.90 3.26
N LEU A 68 -0.84 -16.44 3.89
CA LEU A 68 -0.74 -16.27 5.34
C LEU A 68 -1.11 -14.85 5.81
N HIS A 69 -1.15 -13.87 4.90
CA HIS A 69 -1.46 -12.47 5.20
C HIS A 69 -0.67 -11.87 6.39
N ILE A 70 0.63 -12.16 6.47
CA ILE A 70 1.52 -11.74 7.59
C ILE A 70 1.49 -10.22 7.80
N LYS A 71 1.48 -9.44 6.72
CA LYS A 71 1.39 -7.97 6.78
C LYS A 71 0.10 -7.46 7.43
N ILE A 72 -1.01 -8.18 7.25
CA ILE A 72 -2.29 -7.84 7.90
C ILE A 72 -2.25 -8.26 9.37
N PHE A 73 -1.71 -9.44 9.68
CA PHE A 73 -1.52 -9.91 11.05
C PHE A 73 -0.71 -8.94 11.90
N ASN A 74 0.41 -8.43 11.37
CA ASN A 74 1.28 -7.48 12.07
C ASN A 74 0.59 -6.16 12.42
N ARG A 75 -0.57 -5.87 11.82
CA ARG A 75 -1.34 -4.65 12.12
C ARG A 75 -2.57 -4.92 12.95
N ASN A 76 -3.26 -6.01 12.66
CA ASN A 76 -4.46 -6.39 13.36
C ASN A 76 -4.61 -7.90 13.30
N PHE A 77 -4.35 -8.54 14.44
CA PHE A 77 -4.38 -9.98 14.58
C PHE A 77 -5.72 -10.59 14.14
N MET A 78 -6.85 -10.02 14.59
CA MET A 78 -8.18 -10.55 14.27
C MET A 78 -8.49 -10.46 12.77
N LEU A 79 -8.11 -9.35 12.15
CA LEU A 79 -8.27 -9.16 10.71
C LEU A 79 -7.35 -10.09 9.91
N GLY A 80 -6.12 -10.30 10.38
CA GLY A 80 -5.16 -11.25 9.80
C GLY A 80 -5.69 -12.68 9.85
N TYR A 81 -6.12 -13.13 11.03
CA TYR A 81 -6.70 -14.47 11.23
C TYR A 81 -7.88 -14.71 10.31
N MET A 82 -8.82 -13.76 10.23
CA MET A 82 -10.00 -13.87 9.37
C MET A 82 -9.63 -14.10 7.89
N HIS A 83 -8.63 -13.38 7.34
CA HIS A 83 -8.26 -13.58 5.94
C HIS A 83 -7.41 -14.85 5.75
N ALA A 84 -6.45 -15.10 6.64
CA ALA A 84 -5.57 -16.25 6.55
C ALA A 84 -6.34 -17.57 6.70
N SER A 85 -7.30 -17.67 7.63
CA SER A 85 -8.10 -18.87 7.79
C SER A 85 -8.95 -19.19 6.56
N ILE A 86 -9.45 -18.16 5.85
CA ILE A 86 -10.16 -18.33 4.58
C ILE A 86 -9.18 -18.74 3.46
N ALA A 87 -8.08 -18.01 3.27
CA ALA A 87 -7.14 -18.23 2.16
C ALA A 87 -6.34 -19.53 2.34
N PHE A 88 -5.62 -19.67 3.47
CA PHE A 88 -4.83 -20.86 3.79
C PHE A 88 -5.72 -22.09 3.97
N GLY A 89 -6.84 -21.97 4.68
CA GLY A 89 -7.77 -23.08 4.86
C GLY A 89 -8.34 -23.57 3.53
N TRP A 90 -8.77 -22.67 2.63
CA TRP A 90 -9.27 -23.06 1.31
C TRP A 90 -8.17 -23.68 0.44
N PHE A 91 -6.95 -23.13 0.46
CA PHE A 91 -5.80 -23.74 -0.22
C PHE A 91 -5.55 -25.17 0.28
N MET A 92 -5.54 -25.39 1.59
CA MET A 92 -5.33 -26.72 2.17
C MET A 92 -6.44 -27.70 1.78
N LEU A 93 -7.70 -27.26 1.72
CA LEU A 93 -8.81 -28.09 1.23
C LEU A 93 -8.63 -28.51 -0.24
N ILE A 94 -8.13 -27.60 -1.09
CA ILE A 94 -7.83 -27.92 -2.49
C ILE A 94 -6.64 -28.87 -2.59
N PHE A 95 -5.56 -28.58 -1.85
CA PHE A 95 -4.34 -29.38 -1.84
C PHE A 95 -4.59 -30.81 -1.37
N ILE A 96 -5.28 -30.99 -0.24
CA ILE A 96 -5.64 -32.31 0.29
C ILE A 96 -6.58 -33.03 -0.68
N GLY A 97 -7.57 -32.34 -1.26
CA GLY A 97 -8.44 -32.94 -2.28
C GLY A 97 -7.65 -33.48 -3.48
N HIS A 98 -6.61 -32.78 -3.95
CA HIS A 98 -5.74 -33.29 -5.01
C HIS A 98 -4.90 -34.48 -4.55
N LEU A 99 -4.39 -34.46 -3.32
CA LEU A 99 -3.68 -35.58 -2.72
C LEU A 99 -4.58 -36.83 -2.65
N GLU A 100 -5.85 -36.67 -2.27
CA GLU A 100 -6.83 -37.77 -2.25
C GLU A 100 -7.05 -38.37 -3.64
N VAL A 101 -7.17 -37.53 -4.67
CA VAL A 101 -7.30 -37.99 -6.06
C VAL A 101 -6.04 -38.74 -6.50
N MET A 102 -4.85 -38.20 -6.22
CA MET A 102 -3.59 -38.87 -6.56
C MET A 102 -3.42 -40.22 -5.86
N MET A 103 -3.88 -40.34 -4.63
CA MET A 103 -3.75 -41.57 -3.84
C MET A 103 -4.81 -42.63 -4.17
N TYR A 104 -6.06 -42.22 -4.36
CA TYR A 104 -7.19 -43.16 -4.45
C TYR A 104 -7.74 -43.35 -5.87
N THR A 105 -7.55 -42.37 -6.76
CA THR A 105 -8.08 -42.38 -8.13
C THR A 105 -7.10 -41.71 -9.11
N PRO A 106 -5.84 -42.20 -9.23
CA PRO A 106 -4.78 -41.54 -10.01
C PRO A 106 -5.14 -41.37 -11.48
N GLN A 107 -5.98 -42.24 -12.05
CA GLN A 107 -6.48 -42.14 -13.42
C GLN A 107 -7.30 -40.86 -13.70
N ARG A 108 -7.77 -40.17 -12.66
CA ARG A 108 -8.53 -38.91 -12.75
C ARG A 108 -7.67 -37.68 -12.44
N ASN A 109 -6.37 -37.84 -12.27
CA ASN A 109 -5.46 -36.73 -12.06
C ASN A 109 -5.50 -35.76 -13.25
N GLY A 110 -5.67 -34.46 -12.98
CA GLY A 110 -5.82 -33.42 -14.02
C GLY A 110 -7.26 -33.00 -14.35
N VAL A 111 -8.29 -33.73 -13.88
CA VAL A 111 -9.69 -33.29 -14.02
C VAL A 111 -10.00 -32.24 -12.94
N LEU A 112 -10.06 -30.96 -13.32
CA LEU A 112 -10.13 -29.81 -12.39
C LEU A 112 -11.27 -29.87 -11.36
N TYR A 113 -12.45 -30.37 -11.74
CA TYR A 113 -13.61 -30.45 -10.83
C TYR A 113 -13.58 -31.67 -9.92
N TYR A 114 -12.79 -32.70 -10.25
CA TYR A 114 -12.83 -33.98 -9.56
C TYR A 114 -12.33 -33.90 -8.11
N PRO A 115 -11.21 -33.21 -7.79
CA PRO A 115 -10.79 -32.97 -6.40
C PRO A 115 -11.81 -32.18 -5.58
N VAL A 116 -12.56 -31.26 -6.21
CA VAL A 116 -13.55 -30.40 -5.53
C VAL A 116 -14.80 -31.20 -5.15
N PHE A 117 -15.22 -32.11 -6.02
CA PHE A 117 -16.42 -32.94 -5.84
C PHE A 117 -16.09 -34.40 -5.49
N PHE A 118 -14.89 -34.66 -4.96
CA PHE A 118 -14.37 -36.01 -4.72
C PHE A 118 -15.33 -36.88 -3.90
N ARG A 119 -15.93 -36.32 -2.85
CA ARG A 119 -16.90 -36.99 -1.96
C ARG A 119 -18.21 -37.39 -2.63
N TYR A 120 -18.52 -36.83 -3.79
CA TYR A 120 -19.68 -37.24 -4.57
C TYR A 120 -19.37 -38.48 -5.41
N PHE A 121 -18.19 -38.51 -6.05
CA PHE A 121 -17.82 -39.52 -7.05
C PHE A 121 -17.23 -40.79 -6.45
N VAL A 122 -16.84 -40.79 -5.17
CA VAL A 122 -16.10 -41.89 -4.56
C VAL A 122 -16.84 -42.42 -3.33
N MET A 123 -16.91 -43.75 -3.21
CA MET A 123 -17.45 -44.45 -2.04
C MET A 123 -16.33 -45.07 -1.20
N LYS A 124 -16.56 -45.11 0.12
CA LYS A 124 -15.66 -45.75 1.09
C LYS A 124 -15.79 -47.27 0.98
N THR A 125 -14.66 -47.98 0.92
CA THR A 125 -14.62 -49.46 0.78
C THR A 125 -14.07 -50.14 2.03
N HIS A 126 -12.88 -49.76 2.49
CA HIS A 126 -12.26 -50.21 3.75
C HIS A 126 -11.62 -49.04 4.50
N GLU A 127 -11.63 -49.11 5.83
CA GLU A 127 -10.97 -48.13 6.70
C GLU A 127 -9.45 -48.35 6.70
N THR A 128 -8.70 -47.27 6.47
CA THR A 128 -7.24 -47.26 6.55
C THR A 128 -6.84 -46.06 7.38
N LEU A 129 -5.82 -46.20 8.23
CA LEU A 129 -5.30 -45.10 9.06
C LEU A 129 -4.94 -43.85 8.23
N ARG A 130 -4.44 -44.05 7.01
CA ARG A 130 -4.15 -42.98 6.06
C ARG A 130 -5.42 -42.25 5.58
N GLY A 131 -6.51 -42.97 5.36
CA GLY A 131 -7.80 -42.39 5.00
C GLY A 131 -8.40 -41.57 6.13
N ASP A 132 -8.37 -42.09 7.36
CA ASP A 132 -8.94 -41.40 8.52
C ASP A 132 -8.20 -40.10 8.84
N PHE A 133 -6.88 -40.07 8.66
CA PHE A 133 -6.08 -38.84 8.81
C PHE A 133 -6.46 -37.77 7.77
N LEU A 134 -6.61 -38.14 6.49
CA LEU A 134 -7.00 -37.18 5.45
C LEU A 134 -8.41 -36.65 5.66
N PHE A 135 -9.35 -37.50 6.10
CA PHE A 135 -10.72 -37.09 6.41
C PHE A 135 -10.74 -36.13 7.60
N PHE A 136 -9.94 -36.41 8.63
CA PHE A 136 -9.75 -35.51 9.76
C PHE A 136 -9.18 -34.15 9.34
N MET A 137 -8.14 -34.13 8.50
CA MET A 137 -7.55 -32.89 7.99
C MET A 137 -8.55 -32.06 7.17
N MET A 138 -9.36 -32.69 6.33
CA MET A 138 -10.40 -32.00 5.57
C MET A 138 -11.42 -31.32 6.50
N ASP A 139 -11.94 -32.02 7.51
CA ASP A 139 -12.87 -31.44 8.49
C ASP A 139 -12.20 -30.33 9.31
N LEU A 140 -10.93 -30.49 9.71
CA LEU A 140 -10.18 -29.49 10.45
C LEU A 140 -10.02 -28.19 9.64
N PHE A 141 -9.56 -28.28 8.39
CA PHE A 141 -9.40 -27.09 7.56
C PHE A 141 -10.74 -26.47 7.15
N LEU A 142 -11.79 -27.28 6.95
CA LEU A 142 -13.14 -26.75 6.73
C LEU A 142 -13.64 -25.98 7.96
N LEU A 143 -13.39 -26.47 9.17
CA LEU A 143 -13.69 -25.76 10.41
C LEU A 143 -12.91 -24.44 10.52
N ILE A 144 -11.62 -24.44 10.19
CA ILE A 144 -10.78 -23.23 10.16
C ILE A 144 -11.39 -22.20 9.20
N VAL A 145 -11.76 -22.60 7.98
CA VAL A 145 -12.39 -21.69 7.01
C VAL A 145 -13.74 -21.18 7.53
N LEU A 146 -14.58 -22.05 8.08
CA LEU A 146 -15.89 -21.67 8.63
C LEU A 146 -15.74 -20.67 9.79
N SER A 147 -14.68 -20.79 10.61
CA SER A 147 -14.36 -19.80 11.64
C SER A 147 -14.03 -18.43 11.03
N GLY A 148 -13.26 -18.40 9.94
CA GLY A 148 -12.94 -17.18 9.19
C GLY A 148 -14.16 -16.53 8.55
N VAL A 149 -15.01 -17.33 7.90
CA VAL A 149 -16.28 -16.87 7.30
C VAL A 149 -17.22 -16.31 8.38
N SER A 150 -17.31 -16.99 9.54
CA SER A 150 -18.10 -16.53 10.69
C SER A 150 -17.65 -15.15 11.17
N ILE A 151 -16.33 -14.93 11.32
CA ILE A 151 -15.77 -13.63 11.69
C ILE A 151 -16.06 -12.59 10.59
N ALA A 152 -15.95 -12.97 9.31
CA ALA A 152 -16.23 -12.07 8.18
C ALA A 152 -17.70 -11.64 8.12
N ILE A 153 -18.63 -12.53 8.46
CA ILE A 153 -20.06 -12.23 8.60
C ILE A 153 -20.28 -11.31 9.80
N TYR A 154 -19.74 -11.67 10.98
CA TYR A 154 -19.89 -10.89 12.21
C TYR A 154 -19.39 -9.45 12.08
N LYS A 155 -18.22 -9.28 11.44
CA LYS A 155 -17.62 -7.98 11.10
C LYS A 155 -18.60 -7.03 10.40
N ARG A 156 -19.56 -7.55 9.63
CA ARG A 156 -20.52 -6.72 8.90
C ARG A 156 -21.56 -6.07 9.81
N PHE A 157 -21.84 -6.67 10.96
CA PHE A 157 -22.72 -6.11 11.99
C PHE A 157 -21.94 -5.19 12.93
N LYS A 158 -20.69 -5.56 13.30
CA LYS A 158 -19.85 -4.78 14.23
C LYS A 158 -18.41 -4.67 13.73
N SER A 159 -18.14 -3.73 12.82
CA SER A 159 -16.79 -3.55 12.24
C SER A 159 -15.73 -3.13 13.26
N SER A 160 -16.15 -2.46 14.34
CA SER A 160 -15.27 -2.09 15.44
C SER A 160 -14.70 -3.30 16.18
N ALA A 161 -15.39 -4.44 16.19
CA ALA A 161 -14.91 -5.68 16.84
C ALA A 161 -13.66 -6.26 16.16
N VAL A 162 -13.39 -5.88 14.91
CA VAL A 162 -12.16 -6.24 14.18
C VAL A 162 -11.24 -5.02 13.99
N GLY A 163 -11.38 -3.98 14.82
CA GLY A 163 -10.50 -2.81 14.83
C GLY A 163 -10.62 -1.88 13.62
N MET A 164 -11.76 -1.90 12.90
CA MET A 164 -12.00 -1.02 11.76
C MET A 164 -12.99 0.09 12.10
N ARG A 165 -12.60 1.35 11.88
CA ARG A 165 -13.46 2.52 12.13
C ARG A 165 -14.42 2.78 10.98
N GLN A 166 -13.98 2.59 9.74
CA GLN A 166 -14.82 2.75 8.55
C GLN A 166 -14.64 1.57 7.57
N THR A 167 -15.75 1.14 6.96
CA THR A 167 -15.72 0.13 5.89
C THR A 167 -16.19 0.72 4.58
N ALA A 168 -15.62 0.26 3.47
CA ALA A 168 -15.99 0.75 2.15
C ALA A 168 -17.38 0.23 1.74
N LYS A 169 -18.23 1.11 1.20
CA LYS A 169 -19.59 0.73 0.74
C LYS A 169 -19.54 -0.33 -0.38
N LEU A 170 -20.39 -1.36 -0.31
CA LEU A 170 -20.49 -2.46 -1.29
C LEU A 170 -21.43 -2.10 -2.45
N LYS A 171 -21.05 -2.45 -3.69
CA LYS A 171 -21.95 -2.37 -4.87
C LYS A 171 -22.52 -3.75 -5.23
N THR A 172 -23.42 -3.82 -6.22
CA THR A 172 -24.15 -5.05 -6.60
C THR A 172 -23.25 -6.23 -6.94
N GLY A 173 -22.23 -6.06 -7.79
CA GLY A 173 -21.27 -7.14 -8.10
C GLY A 173 -20.46 -7.60 -6.89
N ASP A 174 -20.10 -6.68 -5.99
CA ASP A 174 -19.44 -7.02 -4.73
C ASP A 174 -20.37 -7.85 -3.81
N LYS A 175 -21.68 -7.56 -3.82
CA LYS A 175 -22.68 -8.30 -3.04
C LYS A 175 -22.84 -9.73 -3.55
N ILE A 176 -22.89 -9.94 -4.86
CA ILE A 176 -23.01 -11.28 -5.46
C ILE A 176 -21.81 -12.13 -5.04
N ALA A 177 -20.59 -11.65 -5.33
CA ALA A 177 -19.37 -12.38 -4.96
C ALA A 177 -19.26 -12.64 -3.45
N LEU A 178 -19.65 -11.66 -2.62
CA LEU A 178 -19.65 -11.80 -1.16
C LEU A 178 -20.61 -12.87 -0.67
N TYR A 179 -21.87 -12.85 -1.11
CA TYR A 179 -22.86 -13.83 -0.68
C TYR A 179 -22.55 -15.22 -1.21
N SER A 180 -22.06 -15.33 -2.45
CA SER A 180 -21.55 -16.60 -2.96
C SER A 180 -20.43 -17.13 -2.07
N LEU A 181 -19.41 -16.31 -1.75
CA LEU A 181 -18.30 -16.73 -0.88
C LEU A 181 -18.76 -17.20 0.50
N TRP A 182 -19.75 -16.52 1.10
CA TRP A 182 -20.32 -16.92 2.39
C TRP A 182 -21.06 -18.26 2.34
N LEU A 183 -21.62 -18.62 1.19
CA LEU A 183 -22.38 -19.86 1.01
C LEU A 183 -21.52 -21.04 0.55
N ILE A 184 -20.35 -20.82 -0.08
CA ILE A 184 -19.46 -21.89 -0.57
C ILE A 184 -19.19 -22.94 0.51
N PHE A 185 -18.67 -22.52 1.67
CA PHE A 185 -18.21 -23.45 2.70
C PHE A 185 -19.33 -24.08 3.52
N PRO A 186 -20.41 -23.36 3.90
CA PRO A 186 -21.58 -23.98 4.49
C PRO A 186 -22.25 -25.01 3.55
N LEU A 187 -22.40 -24.69 2.26
CA LEU A 187 -22.96 -25.65 1.30
C LEU A 187 -22.04 -26.84 1.09
N ARG A 188 -20.71 -26.63 1.09
CA ARG A 188 -19.74 -27.72 1.07
C ARG A 188 -19.91 -28.63 2.29
N LEU A 189 -20.02 -28.05 3.49
CA LEU A 189 -20.23 -28.79 4.72
C LEU A 189 -21.48 -29.66 4.64
N PHE A 190 -22.61 -29.11 4.17
CA PHE A 190 -23.85 -29.88 3.98
C PHE A 190 -23.71 -30.96 2.90
N ALA A 191 -23.08 -30.65 1.77
CA ALA A 191 -22.87 -31.59 0.67
C ALA A 191 -22.04 -32.81 1.10
N GLU A 192 -20.93 -32.56 1.80
CA GLU A 192 -20.05 -33.60 2.35
C GLU A 192 -20.73 -34.34 3.51
N SER A 193 -21.49 -33.65 4.37
CA SER A 193 -22.24 -34.30 5.46
C SER A 193 -23.33 -35.23 4.93
N PHE A 194 -24.13 -34.84 3.95
CA PHE A 194 -25.17 -35.71 3.38
C PHE A 194 -24.61 -36.90 2.61
N THR A 195 -23.37 -36.81 2.13
CA THR A 195 -22.66 -37.92 1.48
C THR A 195 -21.78 -38.73 2.42
N ALA A 196 -21.57 -38.31 3.67
CA ALA A 196 -20.64 -38.92 4.62
C ALA A 196 -20.94 -40.41 4.90
N GLY A 197 -22.21 -40.82 4.85
CA GLY A 197 -22.61 -42.23 4.99
C GLY A 197 -22.14 -43.14 3.84
N ILE A 198 -21.80 -42.56 2.67
CA ILE A 198 -21.40 -43.28 1.45
C ILE A 198 -19.90 -43.10 1.19
N SER A 199 -19.40 -41.87 1.24
CA SER A 199 -18.02 -41.51 0.87
C SER A 199 -17.05 -41.42 2.05
N GLY A 200 -17.55 -41.59 3.27
CA GLY A 200 -16.79 -41.40 4.50
C GLY A 200 -16.65 -39.92 4.88
N GLY A 201 -16.46 -39.67 6.17
CA GLY A 201 -16.24 -38.34 6.73
C GLY A 201 -15.48 -38.43 8.06
N SER A 202 -15.35 -37.31 8.78
CA SER A 202 -14.73 -37.27 10.10
C SER A 202 -15.68 -36.65 11.14
N PHE A 203 -15.13 -36.04 12.18
CA PHE A 203 -15.86 -35.58 13.36
C PHE A 203 -16.99 -34.59 13.03
N MET A 204 -16.82 -33.71 12.05
CA MET A 204 -17.78 -32.66 11.75
C MET A 204 -18.86 -33.17 10.80
N THR A 205 -18.46 -33.76 9.67
CA THR A 205 -19.40 -34.23 8.65
C THR A 205 -20.26 -35.40 9.13
N ILE A 206 -19.69 -36.34 9.92
CA ILE A 206 -20.44 -37.47 10.48
C ILE A 206 -21.43 -36.98 11.54
N THR A 207 -21.04 -36.04 12.39
CA THR A 207 -21.92 -35.51 13.43
C THR A 207 -23.14 -34.83 12.81
N ILE A 208 -22.94 -33.97 11.80
CA ILE A 208 -24.04 -33.31 11.10
C ILE A 208 -24.91 -34.34 10.35
N ASN A 209 -24.29 -35.33 9.70
CA ASN A 209 -25.03 -36.42 9.04
C ASN A 209 -25.98 -37.15 10.01
N ARG A 210 -25.50 -37.52 11.21
CA ARG A 210 -26.30 -38.18 12.25
C ARG A 210 -27.46 -37.32 12.73
N VAL A 211 -27.21 -36.02 12.96
CA VAL A 211 -28.25 -35.08 13.38
C VAL A 211 -29.34 -34.98 12.31
N PHE A 212 -28.98 -34.79 11.04
CA PHE A 212 -29.96 -34.65 9.97
C PHE A 212 -30.74 -35.93 9.65
N ASN A 213 -30.11 -37.10 9.75
CA ASN A 213 -30.79 -38.39 9.60
C ASN A 213 -31.92 -38.60 10.65
N THR A 214 -31.90 -37.84 11.76
CA THR A 214 -32.98 -37.89 12.76
C THR A 214 -34.24 -37.19 12.26
N PHE A 215 -34.12 -36.22 11.33
CA PHE A 215 -35.22 -35.38 10.86
C PHE A 215 -35.69 -35.71 9.44
N THR A 216 -34.81 -36.17 8.55
CA THR A 216 -35.12 -36.41 7.14
C THR A 216 -34.19 -37.45 6.52
N SER A 217 -34.68 -38.16 5.49
CA SER A 217 -33.86 -39.07 4.70
C SER A 217 -32.90 -38.29 3.81
N ASN A 218 -31.60 -38.41 4.09
CA ASN A 218 -30.55 -37.66 3.41
C ASN A 218 -30.46 -37.92 1.89
N GLU A 219 -30.94 -39.07 1.39
CA GLU A 219 -30.83 -39.46 -0.03
C GLU A 219 -31.45 -38.44 -0.99
N ASN A 220 -32.59 -37.85 -0.61
CA ASN A 220 -33.28 -36.84 -1.43
C ASN A 220 -32.57 -35.47 -1.43
N LEU A 221 -31.66 -35.24 -0.48
CA LEU A 221 -30.96 -33.96 -0.31
C LEU A 221 -29.55 -33.95 -0.91
N ILE A 222 -28.98 -35.11 -1.25
CA ILE A 222 -27.65 -35.21 -1.85
C ILE A 222 -27.60 -34.37 -3.14
N GLN A 223 -28.42 -34.70 -4.14
CA GLN A 223 -28.34 -34.06 -5.46
C GLN A 223 -28.62 -32.54 -5.40
N PRO A 224 -29.69 -32.06 -4.72
CA PRO A 224 -29.96 -30.63 -4.64
C PRO A 224 -28.84 -29.81 -3.99
N VAL A 225 -28.20 -30.33 -2.93
CA VAL A 225 -27.14 -29.59 -2.23
C VAL A 225 -25.84 -29.54 -3.05
N TRP A 226 -25.49 -30.61 -3.77
CA TRP A 226 -24.35 -30.58 -4.69
C TRP A 226 -24.58 -29.61 -5.87
N TRP A 227 -25.80 -29.55 -6.40
CA TRP A 227 -26.19 -28.51 -7.37
C TRP A 227 -26.03 -27.11 -6.79
N ALA A 228 -26.58 -26.86 -5.60
CA ALA A 228 -26.48 -25.56 -4.94
C ALA A 228 -25.01 -25.16 -4.73
N TYR A 229 -24.17 -26.08 -4.24
CA TYR A 229 -22.75 -25.86 -4.03
C TYR A 229 -22.03 -25.51 -5.34
N SER A 230 -22.27 -26.28 -6.41
CA SER A 230 -21.66 -26.04 -7.73
C SER A 230 -22.12 -24.72 -8.35
N ILE A 231 -23.41 -24.38 -8.27
CA ILE A 231 -23.96 -23.09 -8.75
C ILE A 231 -23.32 -21.92 -8.00
N VAL A 232 -23.20 -22.02 -6.68
CA VAL A 232 -22.60 -20.96 -5.85
C VAL A 232 -21.12 -20.77 -6.17
N LEU A 233 -20.37 -21.86 -6.36
CA LEU A 233 -18.98 -21.80 -6.82
C LEU A 233 -18.87 -21.15 -8.20
N GLY A 234 -19.68 -21.60 -9.18
CA GLY A 234 -19.71 -21.03 -10.52
C GLY A 234 -20.02 -19.53 -10.49
N ALA A 235 -21.05 -19.12 -9.75
CA ALA A 235 -21.44 -17.72 -9.58
C ALA A 235 -20.31 -16.87 -8.98
N PHE A 236 -19.58 -17.40 -7.99
CA PHE A 236 -18.41 -16.71 -7.42
C PHE A 236 -17.32 -16.49 -8.48
N LEU A 237 -16.97 -17.52 -9.26
CA LEU A 237 -15.94 -17.43 -10.31
C LEU A 237 -16.31 -16.43 -11.41
N PHE A 238 -17.58 -16.39 -11.82
CA PHE A 238 -18.09 -15.39 -12.77
C PHE A 238 -18.09 -13.97 -12.22
N ALA A 239 -18.42 -13.79 -10.93
CA ALA A 239 -18.45 -12.48 -10.30
C ALA A 239 -17.05 -11.95 -9.96
N LEU A 240 -16.04 -12.82 -9.88
CA LEU A 240 -14.68 -12.48 -9.43
C LEU A 240 -14.07 -11.29 -10.21
N PRO A 241 -14.01 -11.28 -11.56
CA PRO A 241 -13.40 -10.18 -12.33
C PRO A 241 -14.04 -8.81 -12.12
N PHE A 242 -15.32 -8.79 -11.77
CA PHE A 242 -16.12 -7.57 -11.66
C PHE A 242 -16.25 -7.08 -10.21
N SER A 243 -15.56 -7.72 -9.28
CA SER A 243 -15.67 -7.47 -7.83
C SER A 243 -14.35 -7.01 -7.22
N ARG A 244 -14.38 -6.69 -5.92
CA ARG A 244 -13.17 -6.49 -5.11
C ARG A 244 -12.30 -7.74 -4.93
N TYR A 245 -12.82 -8.94 -5.23
CA TYR A 245 -12.11 -10.21 -5.04
C TYR A 245 -11.11 -10.53 -6.16
N MET A 246 -11.09 -9.74 -7.24
CA MET A 246 -10.05 -9.82 -8.27
C MET A 246 -8.63 -9.62 -7.72
N HIS A 247 -8.47 -9.07 -6.51
CA HIS A 247 -7.17 -9.00 -5.85
C HIS A 247 -6.54 -10.38 -5.61
N ILE A 248 -7.33 -11.45 -5.46
CA ILE A 248 -6.81 -12.80 -5.18
C ILE A 248 -5.79 -13.24 -6.26
N PRO A 249 -6.14 -13.29 -7.56
CA PRO A 249 -5.15 -13.61 -8.60
C PRO A 249 -4.22 -12.43 -8.94
N THR A 250 -4.70 -11.20 -8.85
CA THR A 250 -3.89 -10.05 -9.31
C THR A 250 -2.78 -9.65 -8.33
N GLU A 251 -2.92 -9.91 -7.03
CA GLU A 251 -1.87 -9.66 -6.04
C GLU A 251 -0.68 -10.60 -6.24
N ILE A 252 -0.92 -11.87 -6.57
CA ILE A 252 0.14 -12.83 -6.95
C ILE A 252 0.93 -12.28 -8.15
N PHE A 253 0.20 -11.80 -9.16
CA PHE A 253 0.80 -11.23 -10.36
C PHE A 253 1.53 -9.91 -10.07
N LEU A 254 1.00 -9.06 -9.18
CA LEU A 254 1.63 -7.82 -8.73
C LEU A 254 2.96 -8.08 -8.03
N ILE A 255 3.00 -9.04 -7.10
CA ILE A 255 4.23 -9.40 -6.38
C ILE A 255 5.32 -9.83 -7.37
N TRP A 256 4.97 -10.63 -8.38
CA TRP A 256 5.90 -11.06 -9.41
C TRP A 256 6.47 -9.88 -10.23
N LEU A 257 5.61 -9.00 -10.73
CA LEU A 257 6.03 -7.84 -11.53
C LEU A 257 6.83 -6.81 -10.70
N ARG A 258 6.40 -6.55 -9.47
CA ARG A 258 7.06 -5.60 -8.55
C ARG A 258 8.46 -6.07 -8.18
N ASN A 259 8.63 -7.36 -7.85
CA ASN A 259 9.95 -7.89 -7.49
C ASN A 259 10.90 -7.91 -8.69
N ALA A 260 10.37 -7.96 -9.92
CA ALA A 260 11.15 -7.75 -11.14
C ALA A 260 11.55 -6.27 -11.38
N GLY A 261 11.11 -5.33 -10.53
CA GLY A 261 11.44 -3.91 -10.61
C GLY A 261 10.62 -3.14 -11.65
N ILE A 262 9.44 -3.64 -12.02
CA ILE A 262 8.51 -2.97 -12.94
C ILE A 262 7.67 -1.97 -12.13
N MET A 263 7.44 -0.78 -12.70
CA MET A 263 6.68 0.30 -12.07
C MET A 263 5.59 0.84 -12.99
N SER A 264 4.59 1.50 -12.40
CA SER A 264 3.44 2.09 -13.08
C SER A 264 3.89 3.24 -14.00
N THR A 265 3.69 3.16 -15.32
CA THR A 265 4.10 4.23 -16.27
C THR A 265 2.93 5.03 -16.82
N SER A 266 1.71 4.53 -16.67
CA SER A 266 0.47 5.19 -17.08
C SER A 266 -0.57 5.15 -15.96
N ALA A 267 -1.63 5.95 -16.03
CA ALA A 267 -2.63 5.96 -14.97
C ALA A 267 -3.41 4.64 -14.83
N ARG A 268 -3.45 3.82 -15.89
CA ARG A 268 -4.41 2.69 -15.96
C ARG A 268 -4.02 1.53 -16.89
N GLU A 269 -2.90 1.60 -17.60
CA GLU A 269 -2.47 0.57 -18.56
C GLU A 269 -1.26 -0.20 -18.04
N GLY A 270 -1.09 -1.44 -18.52
CA GLY A 270 0.02 -2.31 -18.16
C GLY A 270 0.08 -2.61 -16.67
N TYR A 271 1.22 -2.33 -16.03
CA TYR A 271 1.43 -2.59 -14.60
C TYR A 271 0.38 -1.93 -13.70
N SER A 272 -0.04 -0.71 -14.04
CA SER A 272 -1.03 0.04 -13.27
C SER A 272 -2.38 -0.67 -13.20
N GLU A 273 -2.76 -1.42 -14.24
CA GLU A 273 -4.00 -2.19 -14.23
C GLU A 273 -3.96 -3.28 -13.17
N VAL A 274 -2.86 -4.06 -13.11
CA VAL A 274 -2.64 -5.09 -12.08
C VAL A 274 -2.73 -4.47 -10.69
N GLU A 275 -2.07 -3.34 -10.48
CA GLU A 275 -2.03 -2.62 -9.22
C GLU A 275 -3.43 -2.15 -8.77
N ILE A 276 -4.23 -1.61 -9.70
CA ILE A 276 -5.61 -1.18 -9.43
C ILE A 276 -6.51 -2.36 -9.05
N TYR A 277 -6.38 -3.50 -9.73
CA TYR A 277 -7.19 -4.69 -9.44
C TYR A 277 -6.74 -5.44 -8.18
N SER A 278 -5.46 -5.31 -7.81
CA SER A 278 -4.90 -5.83 -6.55
C SER A 278 -5.43 -5.11 -5.30
N CYS A 279 -6.08 -3.95 -5.46
CA CYS A 279 -6.72 -3.29 -4.33
C CYS A 279 -7.93 -4.09 -3.82
N SER A 280 -7.78 -4.73 -2.66
CA SER A 280 -8.87 -5.44 -2.00
C SER A 280 -9.97 -4.53 -1.44
N SER A 281 -9.83 -3.20 -1.50
CA SER A 281 -10.73 -2.22 -0.87
C SER A 281 -10.91 -2.46 0.65
N CYS A 282 -9.84 -2.88 1.34
CA CYS A 282 -9.87 -3.19 2.77
C CYS A 282 -10.21 -2.00 3.68
N GLY A 283 -9.89 -0.77 3.27
CA GLY A 283 -10.24 0.46 4.02
C GLY A 283 -9.19 0.94 5.02
N ILE A 284 -8.08 0.22 5.24
CA ILE A 284 -7.01 0.62 6.18
C ILE A 284 -6.48 2.03 5.86
N CYS A 285 -6.36 2.37 4.58
CA CYS A 285 -5.88 3.69 4.18
C CYS A 285 -6.88 4.82 4.47
N ILE A 286 -8.16 4.53 4.75
CA ILE A 286 -9.17 5.53 5.09
C ILE A 286 -8.86 6.06 6.49
N ASP A 287 -8.65 5.14 7.44
CA ASP A 287 -8.47 5.47 8.86
C ASP A 287 -7.24 6.33 9.15
N VAL A 288 -6.20 6.24 8.30
CA VAL A 288 -4.96 7.00 8.46
C VAL A 288 -4.90 8.27 7.60
N CYS A 289 -5.83 8.46 6.66
CA CYS A 289 -5.71 9.53 5.69
C CYS A 289 -5.99 10.87 6.37
N PRO A 290 -5.09 11.86 6.31
CA PRO A 290 -5.34 13.15 6.95
C PRO A 290 -6.61 13.85 6.45
N MET A 291 -7.00 13.57 5.20
CA MET A 291 -8.25 14.08 4.61
C MET A 291 -9.50 13.71 5.41
N THR A 292 -9.49 12.59 6.14
CA THR A 292 -10.65 12.16 6.93
C THR A 292 -10.82 12.94 8.23
N ALA A 293 -9.95 13.91 8.52
CA ALA A 293 -10.21 14.91 9.57
C ALA A 293 -11.57 15.58 9.34
N ASN A 294 -11.93 15.82 8.07
CA ASN A 294 -13.31 16.08 7.68
C ASN A 294 -13.96 14.80 7.12
N LYS A 295 -15.06 14.34 7.73
CA LYS A 295 -15.77 13.11 7.33
C LYS A 295 -16.24 13.14 5.88
N GLU A 296 -16.60 14.30 5.35
CA GLU A 296 -17.06 14.47 3.96
C GLU A 296 -15.97 14.15 2.94
N ASN A 297 -14.71 14.30 3.35
CA ASN A 297 -13.54 14.07 2.50
C ASN A 297 -13.10 12.60 2.45
N SER A 298 -13.77 11.71 3.19
CA SER A 298 -13.54 10.25 3.12
C SER A 298 -13.64 9.67 1.70
N LYS A 299 -14.46 10.26 0.84
CA LYS A 299 -14.62 9.91 -0.58
C LYS A 299 -13.38 10.20 -1.46
N PHE A 300 -12.43 10.98 -0.96
CA PHE A 300 -11.19 11.33 -1.67
C PHE A 300 -9.98 10.47 -1.27
N THR A 301 -10.19 9.47 -0.41
CA THR A 301 -9.12 8.55 0.01
C THR A 301 -8.71 7.56 -1.09
N SER A 302 -7.53 6.94 -0.95
CA SER A 302 -6.96 6.06 -1.96
C SER A 302 -7.87 4.88 -2.36
N VAL A 303 -8.65 4.31 -1.44
CA VAL A 303 -9.60 3.21 -1.75
C VAL A 303 -10.69 3.66 -2.72
N TYR A 304 -11.25 4.86 -2.55
CA TYR A 304 -12.26 5.36 -3.49
C TYR A 304 -11.65 5.81 -4.81
N PHE A 305 -10.46 6.41 -4.78
CA PHE A 305 -9.69 6.72 -5.98
C PHE A 305 -9.44 5.48 -6.86
N LEU A 306 -8.89 4.40 -6.30
CA LEU A 306 -8.62 3.15 -7.02
C LEU A 306 -9.92 2.51 -7.54
N ARG A 307 -11.02 2.64 -6.81
CA ARG A 307 -12.34 2.19 -7.24
C ARG A 307 -12.87 2.99 -8.45
N PHE A 308 -12.61 4.30 -8.52
CA PHE A 308 -12.94 5.11 -9.68
C PHE A 308 -12.09 4.71 -10.89
N LEU A 309 -10.78 4.52 -10.71
CA LEU A 309 -9.90 4.04 -11.79
C LEU A 309 -10.35 2.68 -12.35
N ARG A 310 -10.60 1.70 -11.48
CA ARG A 310 -11.09 0.36 -11.88
C ARG A 310 -12.32 0.47 -12.80
N ARG A 311 -13.22 1.40 -12.50
CA ARG A 311 -14.49 1.59 -13.20
C ARG A 311 -14.44 2.57 -14.37
N ARG A 312 -13.26 3.04 -14.80
CA ARG A 312 -13.12 4.01 -15.90
C ARG A 312 -13.87 5.33 -15.64
N LYS A 313 -13.97 5.75 -14.38
CA LYS A 313 -14.72 6.94 -13.96
C LYS A 313 -13.85 8.19 -14.00
N GLN A 314 -14.31 9.25 -14.67
CA GLN A 314 -13.60 10.52 -14.76
C GLN A 314 -13.50 11.22 -13.40
N GLU A 315 -14.42 10.90 -12.47
CA GLU A 315 -14.41 11.38 -11.09
C GLU A 315 -13.16 10.95 -10.31
N SER A 316 -12.31 10.07 -10.86
CA SER A 316 -11.00 9.73 -10.31
C SER A 316 -10.06 10.92 -10.18
N ILE A 317 -10.25 11.99 -10.97
CA ILE A 317 -9.39 13.16 -10.92
C ILE A 317 -9.56 13.98 -9.63
N SER A 318 -10.79 14.11 -9.12
CA SER A 318 -11.05 14.92 -7.92
C SER A 318 -10.32 14.37 -6.66
N PRO A 319 -10.34 13.06 -6.36
CA PRO A 319 -9.48 12.47 -5.34
C PRO A 319 -7.98 12.60 -5.65
N ALA A 320 -7.58 12.62 -6.92
CA ALA A 320 -6.20 12.87 -7.29
C ALA A 320 -5.82 14.29 -6.83
N ASP A 321 -6.53 15.33 -7.27
CA ASP A 321 -6.24 16.75 -7.00
C ASP A 321 -6.29 17.16 -5.53
N LYS A 322 -7.22 16.58 -4.76
CA LYS A 322 -7.31 16.82 -3.30
C LYS A 322 -6.24 16.11 -2.49
N CYS A 323 -5.49 15.18 -3.08
CA CYS A 323 -4.51 14.39 -2.33
C CYS A 323 -3.33 15.26 -1.88
N LEU A 324 -3.03 15.24 -0.58
CA LEU A 324 -1.85 15.88 0.00
C LEU A 324 -0.52 15.22 -0.39
N MET A 325 -0.52 14.12 -1.13
CA MET A 325 0.70 13.37 -1.51
C MET A 325 1.64 13.02 -0.34
N CYS A 326 1.07 12.84 0.87
CA CYS A 326 1.89 12.62 2.07
C CYS A 326 2.46 11.19 2.18
N GLY A 327 1.94 10.21 1.43
CA GLY A 327 2.43 8.83 1.43
C GLY A 327 1.93 7.92 2.56
N LYS A 328 1.24 8.43 3.60
CA LYS A 328 0.80 7.62 4.76
C LYS A 328 -0.09 6.42 4.34
N CYS A 329 -0.91 6.59 3.31
CA CYS A 329 -1.74 5.51 2.75
C CYS A 329 -0.96 4.39 2.05
N VAL A 330 0.22 4.70 1.50
CA VAL A 330 1.12 3.73 0.84
C VAL A 330 1.84 2.93 1.93
N GLU A 331 2.37 3.63 2.93
CA GLU A 331 2.99 3.02 4.14
C GLU A 331 2.06 2.00 4.79
N VAL A 332 0.76 2.34 4.92
CA VAL A 332 -0.24 1.43 5.50
C VAL A 332 -0.96 0.54 4.47
N CYS A 333 -0.44 0.32 3.28
CA CYS A 333 -1.07 -0.62 2.35
C CYS A 333 -0.49 -2.04 2.56
N PRO A 334 -1.28 -3.06 2.94
CA PRO A 334 -0.75 -4.42 3.09
C PRO A 334 -0.33 -5.03 1.75
N VAL A 335 -0.92 -4.56 0.65
CA VAL A 335 -0.61 -4.98 -0.73
C VAL A 335 0.54 -4.13 -1.34
N GLU A 336 0.90 -3.03 -0.68
CA GLU A 336 1.87 -2.01 -1.13
C GLU A 336 1.52 -1.41 -2.50
N ILE A 337 0.29 -0.89 -2.59
CA ILE A 337 -0.15 -0.12 -3.76
C ILE A 337 0.40 1.31 -3.66
N GLU A 338 1.12 1.72 -4.70
CA GLU A 338 1.69 3.05 -4.93
C GLU A 338 0.61 4.06 -5.34
N SER A 339 -0.40 4.22 -4.46
CA SER A 339 -1.57 5.05 -4.72
C SER A 339 -1.25 6.54 -4.90
N CYS A 340 -0.06 7.02 -4.48
CA CYS A 340 0.42 8.36 -4.77
C CYS A 340 0.91 8.48 -6.22
N ARG A 341 1.69 7.49 -6.70
CA ARG A 341 2.15 7.41 -8.09
C ARG A 341 0.98 7.36 -9.07
N LEU A 342 -0.02 6.51 -8.82
CA LEU A 342 -1.20 6.42 -9.67
C LEU A 342 -1.99 7.74 -9.75
N LYS A 343 -2.04 8.53 -8.67
CA LYS A 343 -2.65 9.86 -8.68
C LYS A 343 -1.86 10.86 -9.53
N LEU A 344 -0.53 10.84 -9.43
CA LEU A 344 0.33 11.69 -10.26
C LEU A 344 0.18 11.36 -11.75
N LEU A 345 0.18 10.08 -12.10
CA LEU A 345 -0.05 9.63 -13.48
C LEU A 345 -1.44 10.04 -13.99
N LYS A 346 -2.45 10.04 -13.11
CA LYS A 346 -3.79 10.52 -13.49
C LYS A 346 -3.83 12.03 -13.74
N ARG A 347 -3.06 12.82 -12.99
CA ARG A 347 -2.91 14.27 -13.21
C ARG A 347 -2.16 14.55 -14.51
N GLU A 348 -1.08 13.82 -14.79
CA GLU A 348 -0.32 13.92 -16.03
C GLU A 348 -1.17 13.61 -17.27
N GLU A 349 -2.02 12.58 -17.20
CA GLU A 349 -2.98 12.25 -18.25
C GLU A 349 -3.90 13.44 -18.56
N GLN A 350 -4.41 14.13 -17.53
CA GLN A 350 -5.30 15.28 -17.69
C GLN A 350 -4.56 16.51 -18.25
N ILE A 351 -3.37 16.82 -17.75
CA ILE A 351 -2.56 17.95 -18.23
C ILE A 351 -2.24 17.77 -19.72
N THR A 352 -1.83 16.57 -20.11
CA THR A 352 -1.52 16.22 -21.50
C THR A 352 -2.76 16.38 -22.41
N GLN A 353 -3.94 15.96 -21.94
CA GLN A 353 -5.21 16.12 -22.68
C GLN A 353 -5.63 17.58 -22.84
N ASN A 354 -5.40 18.41 -21.82
CA ASN A 354 -5.82 19.82 -21.82
C ASN A 354 -4.82 20.75 -22.53
N GLY A 355 -3.61 20.29 -22.85
CA GLY A 355 -2.56 21.11 -23.45
C GLY A 355 -2.07 22.27 -22.57
N GLN A 356 -2.41 22.27 -21.27
CA GLN A 356 -2.01 23.32 -20.35
C GLN A 356 -0.56 23.12 -19.94
N ARG A 357 0.29 24.09 -20.26
CA ARG A 357 1.69 24.13 -19.82
C ARG A 357 1.90 25.30 -18.89
N MET A 358 2.52 25.05 -17.75
CA MET A 358 2.87 26.11 -16.82
C MET A 358 4.30 26.58 -17.11
N SER A 359 4.46 27.86 -17.50
CA SER A 359 5.77 28.49 -17.60
C SER A 359 6.06 29.28 -16.33
N PHE A 360 7.15 28.93 -15.63
CA PHE A 360 7.60 29.61 -14.41
C PHE A 360 9.02 30.18 -14.54
N LEU A 361 9.51 30.35 -15.76
CA LEU A 361 10.88 30.81 -15.98
C LEU A 361 10.91 32.34 -15.98
N LYS A 362 11.46 32.93 -14.92
CA LYS A 362 12.12 34.23 -15.03
C LYS A 362 13.55 34.04 -15.52
N ASP A 363 14.10 35.08 -16.13
CA ASP A 363 15.53 35.15 -16.45
C ASP A 363 16.33 35.25 -15.16
N ILE A 364 17.40 34.47 -15.05
CA ILE A 364 18.23 34.35 -13.85
C ILE A 364 19.68 34.45 -14.29
N HIS A 365 20.42 35.28 -13.57
CA HIS A 365 21.84 35.55 -13.81
C HIS A 365 22.72 34.41 -13.27
N GLU A 366 23.79 34.10 -14.01
CA GLU A 366 24.80 33.14 -13.59
C GLU A 366 25.61 33.72 -12.41
N SER A 367 25.56 33.06 -11.27
CA SER A 367 26.43 33.36 -10.13
C SER A 367 27.64 32.43 -10.17
N THR A 368 28.82 33.00 -10.44
CA THR A 368 30.10 32.31 -10.40
C THR A 368 30.73 32.54 -9.03
N THR A 369 30.53 31.60 -8.10
CA THR A 369 31.21 31.61 -6.80
C THR A 369 31.79 30.23 -6.51
N CYS A 370 33.10 30.18 -6.23
CA CYS A 370 33.82 28.96 -5.88
C CYS A 370 33.78 28.75 -4.36
N ALA A 371 32.93 27.83 -3.89
CA ALA A 371 32.93 27.34 -2.52
C ALA A 371 32.77 25.81 -2.51
N ASP A 372 33.28 25.12 -1.49
CA ASP A 372 33.16 23.66 -1.40
C ASP A 372 31.69 23.21 -1.21
N VAL A 373 30.88 24.03 -0.51
CA VAL A 373 29.46 23.79 -0.28
C VAL A 373 28.61 24.82 -1.03
N LEU A 374 27.70 24.35 -1.87
CA LEU A 374 26.65 25.16 -2.48
C LEU A 374 25.36 25.02 -1.66
N TYR A 375 24.93 26.09 -1.02
CA TYR A 375 23.68 26.14 -0.28
C TYR A 375 22.52 26.57 -1.19
N TYR A 376 21.50 25.71 -1.28
CA TYR A 376 20.23 25.97 -1.96
C TYR A 376 19.09 25.96 -0.93
N ALA A 377 18.47 27.11 -0.72
CA ALA A 377 17.40 27.28 0.26
C ALA A 377 16.05 26.78 -0.27
N GLY A 378 15.74 27.08 -1.53
CA GLY A 378 14.48 26.78 -2.18
C GLY A 378 13.33 27.70 -1.76
N CYS A 379 12.25 27.69 -2.56
CA CYS A 379 11.16 28.65 -2.45
C CYS A 379 10.50 28.72 -1.06
N MET A 380 10.32 27.57 -0.39
CA MET A 380 9.68 27.54 0.93
C MET A 380 10.55 28.14 2.03
N THR A 381 11.88 27.96 1.95
CA THR A 381 12.82 28.53 2.92
C THR A 381 12.93 30.05 2.73
N HIS A 382 12.88 30.56 1.50
CA HIS A 382 12.78 32.01 1.27
C HIS A 382 11.53 32.66 1.91
N LEU A 383 10.42 31.92 1.99
CA LEU A 383 9.21 32.37 2.71
C LEU A 383 9.34 32.27 4.24
N THR A 384 10.44 31.72 4.76
CA THR A 384 10.71 31.47 6.17
C THR A 384 12.16 31.83 6.51
N PRO A 385 12.55 33.11 6.36
CA PRO A 385 13.96 33.52 6.32
C PRO A 385 14.77 33.16 7.56
N VAL A 386 14.11 33.12 8.71
CA VAL A 386 14.68 32.69 10.00
C VAL A 386 15.37 31.32 9.91
N ILE A 387 14.91 30.43 9.03
CA ILE A 387 15.52 29.10 8.82
C ILE A 387 16.87 29.23 8.12
N TYR A 388 16.94 29.95 6.98
CA TYR A 388 18.22 30.13 6.30
C TYR A 388 19.16 31.00 7.13
N ASP A 389 18.69 32.03 7.82
CA ASP A 389 19.52 32.87 8.70
C ASP A 389 20.17 32.04 9.81
N SER A 390 19.40 31.10 10.39
CA SER A 390 19.93 30.19 11.42
C SER A 390 20.96 29.23 10.84
N LEU A 391 20.73 28.73 9.61
CA LEU A 391 21.67 27.85 8.94
C LEU A 391 22.96 28.57 8.52
N LEU A 392 22.88 29.82 8.06
CA LEU A 392 24.07 30.63 7.74
C LEU A 392 24.93 30.84 9.00
N LYS A 393 24.32 31.16 10.14
CA LYS A 393 25.04 31.25 11.43
C LYS A 393 25.74 29.94 11.82
N ILE A 394 25.10 28.81 11.59
CA ILE A 394 25.68 27.46 11.81
C ILE A 394 26.90 27.26 10.91
N LEU A 395 26.78 27.58 9.62
CA LEU A 395 27.86 27.42 8.65
C LEU A 395 29.06 28.33 8.99
N GLU A 396 28.81 29.61 9.28
CA GLU A 396 29.82 30.58 9.70
C GLU A 396 30.56 30.13 10.97
N LYS A 397 29.81 29.74 12.01
CA LYS A 397 30.39 29.28 13.29
C LYS A 397 31.25 28.02 13.11
N SER A 398 30.84 27.13 12.21
CA SER A 398 31.58 25.89 11.92
C SER A 398 32.84 26.11 11.05
N GLY A 399 33.04 27.32 10.51
CA GLY A 399 34.12 27.62 9.56
C GLY A 399 33.93 26.96 8.19
N THR A 400 32.70 26.62 7.81
CA THR A 400 32.42 25.97 6.52
C THR A 400 32.48 27.00 5.39
N SER A 401 33.27 26.73 4.35
CA SER A 401 33.27 27.53 3.11
C SER A 401 32.02 27.20 2.29
N TYR A 402 31.11 28.17 2.15
CA TYR A 402 29.86 27.99 1.41
C TYR A 402 29.54 29.16 0.47
N SER A 403 28.76 28.87 -0.57
CA SER A 403 28.11 29.87 -1.42
C SER A 403 26.59 29.71 -1.35
N PHE A 404 25.86 30.82 -1.23
CA PHE A 404 24.39 30.81 -1.20
C PHE A 404 23.85 31.06 -2.60
N MET A 405 23.52 29.97 -3.29
CA MET A 405 23.18 29.96 -4.72
C MET A 405 21.97 30.83 -5.05
N ASP A 406 20.91 30.71 -4.25
CA ASP A 406 19.59 31.22 -4.58
C ASP A 406 19.18 32.44 -3.77
N LYS A 407 20.15 33.18 -3.22
CA LYS A 407 19.92 34.38 -2.38
C LYS A 407 19.09 35.48 -3.06
N GLU A 408 19.37 35.77 -4.34
CA GLU A 408 18.76 36.87 -5.09
C GLU A 408 17.68 36.41 -6.08
N ALA A 409 17.89 35.26 -6.74
CA ALA A 409 16.94 34.66 -7.66
C ALA A 409 17.12 33.13 -7.71
N THR A 410 16.01 32.40 -7.81
CA THR A 410 15.98 30.94 -7.68
C THR A 410 15.27 30.29 -8.86
N VAL A 411 15.87 29.28 -9.49
CA VAL A 411 15.10 28.28 -10.25
C VAL A 411 14.48 27.31 -9.24
N CYS A 412 13.16 27.14 -9.28
CA CYS A 412 12.48 26.18 -8.42
C CYS A 412 13.00 24.75 -8.68
N CYS A 413 13.02 23.91 -7.63
CA CYS A 413 13.42 22.51 -7.75
C CYS A 413 12.57 21.67 -8.73
N GLY A 414 11.42 22.17 -9.22
CA GLY A 414 10.53 21.48 -10.15
C GLY A 414 9.38 20.73 -9.49
N ARG A 415 9.38 20.56 -8.16
CA ARG A 415 8.35 19.79 -7.45
C ARG A 415 6.90 20.22 -7.73
N PRO A 416 6.54 21.53 -7.73
CA PRO A 416 5.14 21.92 -7.96
C PRO A 416 4.60 21.46 -9.31
N LEU A 417 5.44 21.50 -10.35
CA LEU A 417 5.10 21.03 -11.71
C LEU A 417 4.91 19.52 -11.75
N MET A 418 5.79 18.75 -11.09
CA MET A 418 5.62 17.31 -10.98
C MET A 418 4.33 16.94 -10.24
N LEU A 419 4.00 17.68 -9.17
CA LEU A 419 2.79 17.44 -8.40
C LEU A 419 1.53 17.82 -9.18
N SER A 420 1.56 18.83 -10.05
CA SER A 420 0.43 19.17 -10.92
C SER A 420 0.27 18.20 -12.09
N GLY A 421 1.27 17.38 -12.40
CA GLY A 421 1.28 16.46 -13.53
C GLY A 421 1.98 17.02 -14.78
N ASP A 422 2.51 18.24 -14.74
CA ASP A 422 3.27 18.84 -15.85
C ASP A 422 4.74 18.39 -15.82
N ASN A 423 4.97 17.11 -16.10
CA ASN A 423 6.28 16.48 -16.06
C ASN A 423 7.25 17.02 -17.13
N LEU A 424 6.73 17.54 -18.25
CA LEU A 424 7.56 18.13 -19.30
C LEU A 424 8.15 19.47 -18.84
N ALA A 425 7.32 20.38 -18.33
CA ALA A 425 7.80 21.64 -17.76
C ALA A 425 8.74 21.40 -16.57
N ALA A 426 8.45 20.39 -15.75
CA ALA A 426 9.34 19.98 -14.66
C ALA A 426 10.73 19.58 -15.18
N LYS A 427 10.80 18.75 -16.23
CA LYS A 427 12.09 18.32 -16.83
C LYS A 427 12.88 19.49 -17.42
N GLU A 428 12.22 20.43 -18.08
CA GLU A 428 12.87 21.63 -18.62
C GLU A 428 13.47 22.50 -17.50
N MET A 429 12.70 22.70 -16.42
CA MET A 429 13.15 23.42 -15.24
C MET A 429 14.34 22.75 -14.54
N ILE A 430 14.28 21.43 -14.36
CA ILE A 430 15.36 20.63 -13.76
C ILE A 430 16.64 20.79 -14.56
N LYS A 431 16.59 20.60 -15.89
CA LYS A 431 17.77 20.74 -16.76
C LYS A 431 18.39 22.14 -16.71
N LYS A 432 17.58 23.20 -16.62
CA LYS A 432 18.09 24.57 -16.45
C LYS A 432 18.83 24.71 -15.13
N ASN A 433 18.25 24.19 -14.05
CA ASN A 433 18.81 24.28 -12.71
C ASN A 433 20.08 23.43 -12.54
N GLU A 434 20.14 22.22 -13.13
CA GLU A 434 21.33 21.37 -13.18
C GLU A 434 22.54 22.11 -13.77
N LYS A 435 22.36 22.82 -14.89
CA LYS A 435 23.44 23.60 -15.51
C LYS A 435 24.03 24.64 -14.58
N ILE A 436 23.18 25.36 -13.83
CA ILE A 436 23.62 26.40 -12.89
C ILE A 436 24.40 25.76 -11.73
N ILE A 437 23.89 24.65 -11.19
CA ILE A 437 24.53 23.95 -10.08
C ILE A 437 25.90 23.38 -10.50
N LEU A 438 25.97 22.72 -11.65
CA LEU A 438 27.22 22.16 -12.16
C LEU A 438 28.26 23.25 -12.49
N ALA A 439 27.82 24.41 -12.99
CA ALA A 439 28.69 25.54 -13.25
C ALA A 439 29.32 26.15 -11.99
N SER A 440 28.75 25.91 -10.80
CA SER A 440 29.33 26.40 -9.54
C SER A 440 30.65 25.72 -9.17
N GLY A 441 30.89 24.49 -9.65
CA GLY A 441 32.06 23.69 -9.27
C GLY A 441 32.10 23.21 -7.82
N ALA A 442 31.02 23.39 -7.04
CA ALA A 442 30.94 22.93 -5.66
C ALA A 442 30.90 21.40 -5.55
N LYS A 443 31.36 20.84 -4.43
CA LYS A 443 31.38 19.39 -4.17
C LYS A 443 30.14 18.89 -3.43
N THR A 444 29.52 19.75 -2.63
CA THR A 444 28.36 19.40 -1.81
C THR A 444 27.21 20.36 -2.09
N LEU A 445 26.02 19.83 -2.38
CA LEU A 445 24.76 20.58 -2.47
C LEU A 445 24.01 20.44 -1.14
N LEU A 446 23.99 21.53 -0.36
CA LEU A 446 23.32 21.60 0.93
C LEU A 446 21.89 22.13 0.77
N LEU A 447 20.91 21.39 1.30
CA LEU A 447 19.48 21.68 1.14
C LEU A 447 18.78 21.86 2.48
N SER A 448 18.07 22.97 2.68
CA SER A 448 17.28 23.25 3.91
C SER A 448 15.82 22.79 3.82
N CYS A 449 15.34 22.43 2.63
CA CYS A 449 13.98 22.00 2.41
C CYS A 449 13.93 20.51 2.01
N PRO A 450 13.17 19.65 2.72
CA PRO A 450 13.10 18.23 2.42
C PRO A 450 12.38 17.93 1.11
N ILE A 451 11.49 18.82 0.68
CA ILE A 451 10.82 18.75 -0.63
C ILE A 451 11.86 18.87 -1.74
N CYS A 452 12.78 19.84 -1.62
CA CYS A 452 13.87 20.04 -2.56
C CYS A 452 14.84 18.85 -2.49
N TYR A 453 15.28 18.46 -1.29
CA TYR A 453 16.15 17.29 -1.07
C TYR A 453 15.67 16.05 -1.80
N LYS A 454 14.39 15.72 -1.64
CA LYS A 454 13.81 14.56 -2.33
C LYS A 454 13.91 14.67 -3.85
N VAL A 455 13.53 15.81 -4.43
CA VAL A 455 13.57 15.97 -5.89
C VAL A 455 14.99 16.00 -6.43
N PHE A 456 15.92 16.68 -5.76
CA PHE A 456 17.33 16.65 -6.14
C PHE A 456 17.89 15.23 -6.12
N LYS A 457 17.55 14.43 -5.12
CA LYS A 457 18.02 13.05 -5.01
C LYS A 457 17.40 12.09 -6.03
N GLU A 458 16.12 12.29 -6.38
CA GLU A 458 15.37 11.36 -7.23
C GLU A 458 15.36 11.75 -8.72
N ASN A 459 15.54 13.04 -9.04
CA ASN A 459 15.24 13.57 -10.37
C ASN A 459 16.34 14.41 -11.01
N TYR A 460 17.35 14.85 -10.25
CA TYR A 460 18.48 15.59 -10.79
C TYR A 460 19.66 14.66 -11.05
N ASP A 461 20.37 14.89 -12.16
CA ASP A 461 21.61 14.20 -12.50
C ASP A 461 22.82 15.06 -12.09
N LEU A 462 23.31 14.85 -10.88
CA LEU A 462 24.44 15.56 -10.28
C LEU A 462 25.54 14.58 -9.81
N PRO A 463 26.16 13.81 -10.72
CA PRO A 463 26.99 12.65 -10.37
C PRO A 463 28.28 13.00 -9.60
N ALA A 464 28.75 14.24 -9.69
CA ALA A 464 29.97 14.71 -9.04
C ALA A 464 29.72 15.45 -7.70
N MET A 465 28.46 15.52 -7.23
CA MET A 465 28.09 16.27 -6.04
C MET A 465 27.43 15.40 -4.98
N GLU A 466 27.79 15.65 -3.72
CA GLU A 466 27.10 15.08 -2.57
C GLU A 466 25.83 15.90 -2.26
N ILE A 467 24.65 15.30 -2.37
CA ILE A 467 23.37 15.95 -2.06
C ILE A 467 23.01 15.66 -0.60
N VAL A 468 22.98 16.70 0.24
CA VAL A 468 22.85 16.55 1.69
C VAL A 468 21.72 17.42 2.24
N HIS A 469 20.85 16.83 3.08
CA HIS A 469 19.88 17.63 3.84
C HIS A 469 20.57 18.27 5.05
N TYR A 470 20.20 19.50 5.40
CA TYR A 470 20.87 20.24 6.47
C TYR A 470 20.88 19.53 7.84
N THR A 471 19.90 18.66 8.13
CA THR A 471 19.92 17.85 9.36
C THR A 471 21.04 16.81 9.35
N GLU A 472 21.35 16.21 8.21
CA GLU A 472 22.47 15.27 8.09
C GLU A 472 23.81 16.04 8.22
N PHE A 473 23.88 17.21 7.58
CA PHE A 473 25.05 18.09 7.63
C PHE A 473 25.34 18.58 9.05
N ILE A 474 24.34 19.08 9.78
CA ILE A 474 24.48 19.50 11.18
C ILE A 474 24.92 18.32 12.05
N GLY A 475 24.33 17.14 11.86
CA GLY A 475 24.73 15.94 12.59
C GLY A 475 26.21 15.58 12.38
N LYS A 476 26.73 15.78 11.16
CA LYS A 476 28.17 15.62 10.86
C LYS A 476 29.02 16.67 11.59
N LEU A 477 28.63 17.96 11.55
CA LEU A 477 29.36 19.03 12.24
C LEU A 477 29.44 18.81 13.76
N ILE A 478 28.38 18.31 14.37
CA ILE A 478 28.31 17.96 15.79
C ILE A 478 29.25 16.77 16.09
N LYS A 479 29.20 15.70 15.29
CA LYS A 479 30.08 14.52 15.44
C LYS A 479 31.57 14.89 15.29
N GLU A 480 31.88 15.82 14.39
CA GLU A 480 33.22 16.38 14.17
C GLU A 480 33.64 17.41 15.24
N LYS A 481 32.76 17.72 16.22
CA LYS A 481 32.96 18.75 17.25
C LYS A 481 33.24 20.16 16.70
N LYS A 482 32.85 20.43 15.44
CA LYS A 482 32.87 21.79 14.85
C LYS A 482 31.78 22.68 15.43
N ILE A 483 30.73 22.07 15.97
CA ILE A 483 29.67 22.74 16.72
C ILE A 483 29.45 21.94 18.00
N ILE A 484 29.34 22.64 19.13
CA ILE A 484 29.04 22.06 20.43
C ILE A 484 27.72 22.68 20.92
N LEU A 485 26.75 21.83 21.23
CA LEU A 485 25.45 22.27 21.74
C LEU A 485 25.45 22.30 23.27
N LYS A 486 24.88 23.37 23.82
CA LYS A 486 24.52 23.46 25.23
C LYS A 486 23.12 22.88 25.43
N LYS A 487 23.05 21.72 26.07
CA LYS A 487 21.78 21.10 26.44
C LYS A 487 20.97 22.02 27.35
N GLN A 488 19.70 22.26 26.99
CA GLN A 488 18.74 23.00 27.80
C GLN A 488 17.71 22.06 28.43
N SER A 489 17.05 22.52 29.49
CA SER A 489 15.96 21.81 30.19
C SER A 489 14.61 21.86 29.46
N ASN A 490 14.55 22.43 28.25
CA ASN A 490 13.31 22.47 27.46
C ASN A 490 13.00 21.10 26.85
N SER A 491 11.70 20.77 26.85
CA SER A 491 11.16 19.59 26.17
C SER A 491 10.71 19.90 24.74
N PHE A 492 11.00 18.99 23.82
CA PHE A 492 10.69 19.10 22.40
C PHE A 492 9.78 17.95 21.97
N VAL A 493 8.86 18.20 21.05
CA VAL A 493 8.31 17.16 20.18
C VAL A 493 8.76 17.40 18.75
N PHE A 494 9.10 16.33 18.03
CA PHE A 494 9.50 16.40 16.64
C PHE A 494 8.37 15.98 15.71
N HIS A 495 8.05 16.83 14.73
CA HIS A 495 7.21 16.47 13.59
C HIS A 495 8.05 15.97 12.43
N ASP A 496 7.93 14.68 12.11
CA ASP A 496 8.55 14.05 10.94
C ASP A 496 7.92 14.57 9.63
N PRO A 497 8.65 15.36 8.82
CA PRO A 497 8.14 15.83 7.54
C PRO A 497 7.93 14.68 6.55
N CYS A 498 6.89 14.78 5.73
CA CYS A 498 6.48 13.70 4.82
C CYS A 498 7.60 13.30 3.83
N ASP A 499 8.20 14.27 3.14
CA ASP A 499 9.25 14.02 2.12
C ASP A 499 10.61 13.69 2.74
N LEU A 500 10.90 14.13 3.97
CA LEU A 500 12.14 13.78 4.69
C LEU A 500 12.10 12.35 5.21
N GLY A 501 11.03 12.02 5.94
CA GLY A 501 10.81 10.72 6.54
C GLY A 501 10.39 9.69 5.50
N ARG A 502 9.10 9.64 5.15
CA ARG A 502 8.58 8.61 4.22
C ARG A 502 9.19 8.72 2.83
N GLY A 503 9.55 9.93 2.40
CA GLY A 503 10.12 10.16 1.08
C GLY A 503 11.59 9.82 0.96
N SER A 504 12.38 10.00 2.03
CA SER A 504 13.85 9.91 1.93
C SER A 504 14.52 9.03 3.00
N GLY A 505 13.75 8.49 3.94
CA GLY A 505 14.22 7.59 5.01
C GLY A 505 14.96 8.28 6.15
N ILE A 506 14.96 9.62 6.23
CA ILE A 506 15.70 10.37 7.24
C ILE A 506 14.80 10.60 8.46
N TYR A 507 15.06 9.84 9.52
CA TYR A 507 14.32 9.90 10.79
C TYR A 507 15.20 10.11 12.01
N GLU A 508 16.39 9.51 12.03
CA GLU A 508 17.23 9.47 13.23
C GLU A 508 18.09 10.72 13.37
N GLN A 509 18.66 11.25 12.28
CA GLN A 509 19.52 12.43 12.31
C GLN A 509 18.83 13.66 12.96
N PRO A 510 17.58 14.01 12.62
CA PRO A 510 16.83 15.05 13.34
C PRO A 510 16.69 14.78 14.84
N ARG A 511 16.45 13.52 15.24
CA ARG A 511 16.24 13.15 16.64
C ARG A 511 17.53 13.15 17.45
N GLU A 512 18.65 12.71 16.87
CA GLU A 512 19.98 12.75 17.49
C GLU A 512 20.33 14.20 17.87
N ILE A 513 20.17 15.14 16.93
CA ILE A 513 20.40 16.57 17.18
C ILE A 513 19.52 17.09 18.33
N LEU A 514 18.22 16.73 18.34
CA LEU A 514 17.30 17.22 19.36
C LEU A 514 17.57 16.63 20.76
N LYS A 515 18.09 15.40 20.86
CA LYS A 515 18.47 14.78 22.14
C LYS A 515 19.72 15.41 22.77
N GLU A 516 20.62 15.92 21.94
CA GLU A 516 21.76 16.72 22.40
C GLU A 516 21.32 18.12 22.85
N ALA A 517 20.34 18.70 22.14
CA ALA A 517 19.77 20.00 22.40
C ALA A 517 18.91 20.08 23.69
N GLY A 518 18.19 19.01 24.03
CA GLY A 518 17.28 18.97 25.18
C GLY A 518 16.61 17.62 25.39
N GLU A 519 15.38 17.63 25.92
CA GLU A 519 14.58 16.41 26.13
C GLU A 519 13.61 16.21 24.95
N LEU A 520 13.66 15.05 24.29
CA LEU A 520 12.77 14.73 23.18
C LEU A 520 11.64 13.81 23.67
N LEU A 521 10.42 14.35 23.70
CA LEU A 521 9.21 13.61 24.03
C LEU A 521 8.64 12.91 22.81
N SER A 522 8.03 11.75 23.01
CA SER A 522 7.35 11.03 21.95
C SER A 522 5.97 11.64 21.62
N SER A 523 5.48 11.44 20.41
CA SER A 523 4.10 11.71 20.01
C SER A 523 3.31 10.40 19.87
N GLN A 524 2.01 10.48 19.58
CA GLN A 524 1.19 9.25 19.43
C GLN A 524 1.59 8.44 18.18
N GLU A 525 1.78 9.10 17.06
CA GLU A 525 2.22 8.52 15.79
C GLU A 525 3.47 9.25 15.28
N GLU A 526 4.53 8.50 15.04
CA GLU A 526 5.84 8.99 14.62
C GLU A 526 6.37 8.27 13.38
N LYS A 527 7.47 8.78 12.83
CA LYS A 527 8.23 8.20 11.72
C LYS A 527 7.33 7.94 10.50
N GLY A 528 7.27 6.71 10.00
CA GLY A 528 6.41 6.31 8.88
C GLY A 528 4.93 6.65 9.10
N LEU A 529 4.47 6.66 10.36
CA LEU A 529 3.08 6.91 10.72
C LEU A 529 2.79 8.37 11.11
N SER A 530 3.77 9.27 11.11
CA SER A 530 3.54 10.70 11.39
C SER A 530 2.45 11.31 10.49
N TYR A 531 1.58 12.13 11.06
CA TYR A 531 0.51 12.82 10.33
C TYR A 531 1.07 13.87 9.37
N CYS A 532 0.30 14.21 8.32
CA CYS A 532 0.66 15.34 7.46
C CYS A 532 0.31 16.66 8.15
N CYS A 533 1.16 17.67 8.02
CA CYS A 533 0.91 19.01 8.55
C CYS A 533 -0.30 19.74 7.91
N GLY A 534 -0.89 19.23 6.82
CA GLY A 534 -2.02 19.87 6.10
C GLY A 534 -1.62 20.94 5.07
N GLY A 535 -0.42 21.52 5.20
CA GLY A 535 0.08 22.57 4.30
C GLY A 535 0.42 22.10 2.88
N SER A 536 0.66 20.81 2.68
CA SER A 536 1.18 20.15 1.47
C SER A 536 1.00 20.87 0.13
N LEU A 537 2.09 20.90 -0.65
CA LEU A 537 2.10 21.31 -2.07
C LEU A 537 1.37 20.32 -2.99
N GLY A 538 1.07 19.11 -2.50
CA GLY A 538 0.47 18.04 -3.30
C GLY A 538 -1.00 18.28 -3.62
N SER A 539 -1.74 18.94 -2.74
CA SER A 539 -3.16 19.21 -2.98
C SER A 539 -3.35 20.51 -3.73
N ILE A 540 -4.07 20.47 -4.84
CA ILE A 540 -4.28 21.61 -5.74
C ILE A 540 -5.61 22.34 -5.43
N SER A 541 -6.59 21.64 -4.85
CA SER A 541 -7.96 22.15 -4.71
C SER A 541 -8.46 22.24 -3.25
N LEU A 542 -7.62 22.02 -2.25
CA LEU A 542 -8.02 22.10 -0.83
C LEU A 542 -8.04 23.54 -0.35
N GLY A 543 -9.15 23.93 0.27
CA GLY A 543 -9.32 25.26 0.88
C GLY A 543 -8.53 25.44 2.18
N LYS A 544 -8.42 26.70 2.63
CA LYS A 544 -7.69 27.07 3.86
C LYS A 544 -8.27 26.41 5.12
N GLU A 545 -9.59 26.45 5.27
CA GLU A 545 -10.28 25.85 6.42
C GLU A 545 -10.04 24.35 6.53
N GLU A 546 -10.19 23.61 5.42
CA GLU A 546 -9.92 22.17 5.38
C GLU A 546 -8.47 21.86 5.77
N ARG A 547 -7.51 22.67 5.30
CA ARG A 547 -6.09 22.50 5.67
C ARG A 547 -5.87 22.75 7.15
N ASN A 548 -6.48 23.80 7.72
CA ASN A 548 -6.38 24.10 9.16
C ASN A 548 -6.94 22.96 10.01
N THR A 549 -8.07 22.37 9.65
CA THR A 549 -8.62 21.20 10.35
C THR A 549 -7.63 20.03 10.36
N ILE A 550 -6.95 19.78 9.23
CA ILE A 550 -5.92 18.74 9.14
C ILE A 550 -4.71 19.07 10.02
N THR A 551 -4.28 20.34 10.02
CA THR A 551 -3.20 20.84 10.89
C THR A 551 -3.54 20.61 12.37
N SER A 552 -4.77 20.92 12.81
CA SER A 552 -5.21 20.74 14.20
C SER A 552 -5.14 19.28 14.64
N VAL A 553 -5.62 18.34 13.82
CA VAL A 553 -5.50 16.90 14.11
C VAL A 553 -4.03 16.46 14.20
N SER A 554 -3.15 17.02 13.37
CA SER A 554 -1.71 16.75 13.47
C SER A 554 -1.10 17.33 14.76
N LEU A 555 -1.56 18.49 15.24
CA LEU A 555 -1.09 19.09 16.48
C LEU A 555 -1.57 18.30 17.71
N GLU A 556 -2.81 17.80 17.71
CA GLU A 556 -3.33 16.92 18.77
C GLU A 556 -2.44 15.67 18.96
N ASN A 557 -2.00 15.05 17.85
CA ASN A 557 -1.05 13.94 17.88
C ASN A 557 0.29 14.33 18.54
N LEU A 558 0.83 15.49 18.16
CA LEU A 558 2.15 15.98 18.60
C LEU A 558 2.14 16.45 20.05
N PHE A 559 1.01 16.97 20.54
CA PHE A 559 0.92 17.54 21.89
C PHE A 559 0.38 16.60 22.96
N LYS A 560 0.20 15.31 22.63
CA LYS A 560 -0.25 14.29 23.57
C LYS A 560 0.54 14.27 24.90
N ASN A 561 1.86 14.48 24.84
CA ASN A 561 2.75 14.48 26.00
C ASN A 561 3.13 15.90 26.48
N ASN A 562 2.36 16.92 26.08
CA ASN A 562 2.52 18.32 26.49
C ASN A 562 3.96 18.90 26.40
N PRO A 563 4.63 18.85 25.24
CA PRO A 563 5.97 19.41 25.05
C PRO A 563 6.00 20.94 25.15
N ASP A 564 7.13 21.53 25.51
CA ASP A 564 7.28 22.99 25.55
C ASP A 564 7.30 23.60 24.14
N LYS A 565 8.00 22.93 23.21
CA LYS A 565 8.20 23.42 21.84
C LYS A 565 7.95 22.33 20.80
N LEU A 566 7.35 22.75 19.69
CA LEU A 566 7.22 21.93 18.47
C LEU A 566 8.44 22.18 17.58
N VAL A 567 9.12 21.12 17.16
CA VAL A 567 10.24 21.20 16.22
C VAL A 567 9.93 20.43 14.94
N THR A 568 10.33 20.99 13.80
CA THR A 568 10.27 20.29 12.50
C THR A 568 11.53 20.56 11.69
N ALA A 569 11.69 19.85 10.59
CA ALA A 569 12.82 20.01 9.67
C ALA A 569 12.33 20.32 8.24
N CYS A 570 11.28 21.13 8.15
CA CYS A 570 10.63 21.46 6.89
C CYS A 570 10.06 22.88 6.96
N PRO A 571 10.49 23.79 6.07
CA PRO A 571 10.00 25.17 6.05
C PRO A 571 8.48 25.26 5.82
N LEU A 572 7.91 24.34 5.02
CA LEU A 572 6.46 24.28 4.82
C LEU A 572 5.74 23.86 6.10
N CYS A 573 6.19 22.81 6.78
CA CYS A 573 5.59 22.39 8.05
C CYS A 573 5.71 23.50 9.10
N TYR A 574 6.89 24.13 9.21
CA TYR A 574 7.13 25.24 10.13
C TYR A 574 6.13 26.37 9.91
N LYS A 575 5.99 26.84 8.66
CA LYS A 575 5.03 27.90 8.29
C LYS A 575 3.59 27.48 8.59
N THR A 576 3.22 26.24 8.28
CA THR A 576 1.86 25.74 8.50
C THR A 576 1.50 25.65 9.99
N PHE A 577 2.36 25.04 10.80
CA PHE A 577 2.09 24.92 12.23
C PHE A 577 2.12 26.28 12.93
N LYS A 578 3.07 27.16 12.62
CA LYS A 578 3.17 28.49 13.23
C LYS A 578 1.90 29.34 13.08
N ASN A 579 1.13 29.13 12.02
CA ASN A 579 -0.11 29.88 11.77
C ASN A 579 -1.33 29.37 12.56
N VAL A 580 -1.26 28.17 13.13
CA VAL A 580 -2.40 27.50 13.79
C VAL A 580 -2.09 27.18 15.26
N ASN A 581 -0.80 27.03 15.60
CA ASN A 581 -0.32 26.63 16.91
C ASN A 581 -0.09 27.83 17.84
N GLU A 582 -0.43 27.67 19.12
CA GLU A 582 -0.15 28.63 20.18
C GLU A 582 1.24 28.45 20.81
N LYS A 583 1.79 27.22 20.79
CA LYS A 583 3.12 26.91 21.34
C LYS A 583 4.24 27.37 20.39
N PRO A 584 5.44 27.68 20.92
CA PRO A 584 6.59 27.97 20.09
C PRO A 584 6.89 26.85 19.10
N THR A 585 6.86 27.18 17.80
CA THR A 585 7.24 26.29 16.71
C THR A 585 8.60 26.71 16.18
N LEU A 586 9.53 25.78 16.07
CA LEU A 586 10.91 26.01 15.63
C LEU A 586 11.28 25.05 14.49
N ASP A 587 12.21 25.49 13.64
CA ASP A 587 13.00 24.60 12.80
C ASP A 587 14.23 24.07 13.57
N ILE A 588 14.74 22.90 13.21
CA ILE A 588 15.99 22.35 13.78
C ILE A 588 17.16 23.32 13.68
N ALA A 589 17.30 24.05 12.57
CA ALA A 589 18.36 25.04 12.42
C ALA A 589 18.27 26.14 13.49
N GLN A 590 17.06 26.56 13.86
CA GLN A 590 16.87 27.54 14.93
C GLN A 590 17.26 27.00 16.30
N VAL A 591 16.90 25.74 16.59
CA VAL A 591 17.26 25.10 17.87
C VAL A 591 18.78 25.05 18.01
N VAL A 592 19.47 24.58 16.97
CA VAL A 592 20.93 24.48 16.92
C VAL A 592 21.58 25.87 17.04
N ALA A 593 21.10 26.86 16.28
CA ALA A 593 21.61 28.23 16.34
C ALA A 593 21.40 28.91 17.70
N GLN A 594 20.34 28.56 18.44
CA GLN A 594 20.09 29.10 19.78
C GLN A 594 20.94 28.43 20.87
N GLN A 595 21.51 27.26 20.60
CA GLN A 595 22.18 26.43 21.60
C GLN A 595 23.66 26.17 21.32
N MET A 596 24.17 26.59 20.17
CA MET A 596 25.61 26.56 19.88
C MET A 596 26.39 27.47 20.84
N GLN A 597 27.53 26.97 21.33
CA GLN A 597 28.51 27.74 22.11
C GLN A 597 29.52 28.44 21.21
#